data_AF-A0A924UAE7-F1
#
_entry.id   AF-A0A924UAE7-F1
#
_cell.length_a   1.000
_cell.length_b   1.000
_cell.length_c   1.000
_cell.angle_alpha   90.00
_cell.angle_beta   90.00
_cell.angle_gamma   90.00
#
_symmetry.space_group_name_H-M   'P 1'
#
loop_
_entity.id
_entity.type
_entity.pdbx_description
1 polymer ?
#
loop_
_entity_poly.entity_id
_entity_poly.type
_entity_poly.pdbx_seq_one_letter_code
_entity_poly.pdbx_strand_id
1 'polypeptide(L)'
;MEFLVIYGIPAIITVVGLATPILLAGMGELVVEKSGVLNLGVEGLMLVGAIAGFAVTVMTFNPWLGVLGAAAGGAAASMLFAVLVLHLNS
;
A
#
# COMPACT_ATOMS: atom_id res chain seq x y z
N MET A 1 5.59 -33.58 -9.67
CA MET A 1 5.89 -32.98 -8.34
C MET A 1 6.69 -31.69 -8.45
N GLU A 2 7.69 -31.58 -9.34
CA GLU A 2 8.49 -30.35 -9.49
C GLU A 2 7.68 -29.09 -9.85
N PHE A 3 6.70 -29.17 -10.76
CA PHE A 3 5.85 -28.03 -11.11
C PHE A 3 5.13 -27.40 -9.89
N LEU A 4 4.58 -28.25 -9.02
CA LEU A 4 3.89 -27.80 -7.81
C LEU A 4 4.86 -27.13 -6.82
N VAL A 5 6.05 -27.70 -6.66
CA VAL A 5 7.08 -27.20 -5.72
C VAL A 5 7.67 -25.88 -6.21
N ILE A 6 7.89 -25.73 -7.52
CA ILE A 6 8.53 -24.53 -8.09
C ILE A 6 7.54 -23.37 -8.28
N TYR A 7 6.28 -23.65 -8.66
CA TYR A 7 5.32 -22.59 -8.99
C TYR A 7 4.15 -22.50 -8.00
N GLY A 8 3.60 -23.64 -7.58
CA GLY A 8 2.39 -23.67 -6.76
C GLY A 8 2.64 -23.23 -5.31
N ILE A 9 3.63 -23.83 -4.64
CA ILE A 9 3.92 -23.53 -3.24
C ILE A 9 4.30 -22.05 -3.03
N PRO A 10 5.20 -21.44 -3.83
CA PRO A 10 5.55 -20.02 -3.67
C PRO A 10 4.37 -19.08 -3.93
N ALA A 11 3.53 -19.37 -4.93
CA ALA A 11 2.35 -18.56 -5.23
C ALA A 11 1.36 -18.52 -4.06
N ILE A 12 1.17 -19.63 -3.36
CA ILE A 12 0.31 -19.66 -2.17
C ILE A 12 0.92 -18.83 -1.04
N ILE A 13 2.24 -18.94 -0.82
CA ILE A 13 2.94 -18.18 0.22
C ILE A 13 2.83 -16.67 -0.04
N THR A 14 3.02 -16.21 -1.28
CA THR A 14 2.94 -14.79 -1.61
C THR A 14 1.52 -14.26 -1.49
N VAL A 15 0.51 -14.99 -1.96
CA VAL A 15 -0.90 -14.60 -1.84
C VAL A 15 -1.29 -14.45 -0.37
N VAL A 16 -0.94 -15.41 0.48
CA VAL A 16 -1.28 -15.36 1.91
C VAL A 16 -0.56 -14.19 2.60
N GLY A 17 0.71 -13.94 2.28
CA GLY A 17 1.47 -12.83 2.87
C GLY A 17 0.99 -11.44 2.45
N LEU A 18 0.52 -11.28 1.21
CA LEU A 18 0.05 -10.01 0.67
C LEU A 18 -1.45 -9.77 0.91
N ALA A 19 -2.24 -10.82 1.15
CA ALA A 19 -3.68 -10.69 1.36
C ALA A 19 -4.03 -9.77 2.54
N THR A 20 -3.34 -9.89 3.68
CA THR A 20 -3.62 -9.05 4.86
C THR A 20 -3.42 -7.55 4.61
N PRO A 21 -2.26 -7.06 4.12
CA PRO A 21 -2.10 -5.64 3.83
C PRO A 21 -3.03 -5.14 2.74
N ILE A 22 -3.32 -5.95 1.71
CA ILE A 22 -4.30 -5.61 0.66
C ILE A 22 -5.72 -5.49 1.23
N LEU A 23 -6.13 -6.40 2.12
CA LEU A 23 -7.44 -6.32 2.79
C LEU A 23 -7.55 -5.05 3.65
N LEU A 24 -6.51 -4.70 4.38
CA LEU A 24 -6.48 -3.44 5.16
C LEU A 24 -6.60 -2.21 4.24
N ALA A 25 -5.90 -2.21 3.10
CA ALA A 25 -6.02 -1.14 2.11
C ALA A 25 -7.43 -1.07 1.51
N GLY A 26 -8.03 -2.21 1.16
CA GLY A 26 -9.39 -2.31 0.64
C GLY A 26 -10.44 -1.82 1.64
N MET A 27 -10.28 -2.08 2.94
CA MET A 27 -11.16 -1.49 3.96
C MET A 27 -11.09 0.04 3.99
N GLY A 28 -9.90 0.61 3.77
CA GLY A 28 -9.74 2.06 3.62
C GLY A 28 -10.42 2.58 2.36
N GLU A 29 -10.29 1.87 1.24
CA GLU A 29 -10.96 2.23 -0.01
C GLU A 29 -12.49 2.16 0.10
N LEU A 30 -13.05 1.17 0.80
CA LEU A 30 -14.49 1.12 1.09
C LEU A 30 -14.97 2.40 1.79
N VAL A 31 -14.19 2.98 2.71
CA VAL A 31 -14.55 4.26 3.34
C VAL A 31 -14.55 5.41 2.32
N VAL A 32 -13.57 5.42 1.40
CA VAL A 32 -13.47 6.43 0.34
C VAL A 32 -14.63 6.28 -0.65
N GLU A 33 -14.96 5.07 -1.08
CA GLU A 33 -16.10 4.80 -1.96
C GLU A 33 -17.43 5.28 -1.36
N LYS A 34 -17.60 5.14 -0.04
CA LYS A 34 -18.79 5.64 0.67
C LYS A 34 -18.91 7.17 0.65
N SER A 35 -17.82 7.89 0.37
CA SER A 35 -17.83 9.34 0.14
C SER A 35 -18.18 9.73 -1.30
N GLY A 36 -18.41 8.76 -2.20
CA GLY A 36 -18.73 8.98 -3.60
C GLY A 36 -17.51 9.13 -4.51
N VAL A 37 -16.31 8.84 -4.00
CA VAL A 37 -15.03 8.95 -4.72
C VAL A 37 -14.42 7.55 -4.80
N LEU A 38 -13.98 7.13 -5.98
CA LEU A 38 -13.27 5.87 -6.16
C LEU A 38 -11.76 6.11 -6.23
N ASN A 39 -10.96 5.36 -5.48
CA ASN A 39 -9.50 5.51 -5.46
C ASN A 39 -8.80 4.37 -6.19
N LEU A 40 -8.87 4.39 -7.52
CA LEU A 40 -8.20 3.42 -8.40
C LEU A 40 -6.67 3.37 -8.23
N GLY A 41 -6.08 4.36 -7.56
CA GLY A 41 -4.64 4.46 -7.32
C GLY A 41 -4.16 3.82 -6.01
N VAL A 42 -5.00 3.10 -5.26
CA VAL A 42 -4.64 2.61 -3.92
C VAL A 42 -3.42 1.68 -3.92
N GLU A 43 -3.26 0.83 -4.94
CA GLU A 43 -2.06 -0.01 -5.09
C GLU A 43 -0.79 0.82 -5.23
N GLY A 44 -0.88 1.95 -5.96
CA GLY A 44 0.19 2.92 -6.08
C GLY A 44 0.53 3.58 -4.74
N LEU A 45 -0.49 3.95 -3.95
CA LEU A 45 -0.29 4.51 -2.61
C LEU A 45 0.41 3.51 -1.68
N MET A 46 0.08 2.22 -1.77
CA MET A 46 0.77 1.15 -1.04
C MET A 46 2.25 1.05 -1.46
N LEU A 47 2.56 1.11 -2.76
CA LEU A 47 3.93 1.06 -3.27
C LEU A 47 4.76 2.28 -2.82
N VAL A 48 4.17 3.48 -2.82
CA VAL A 48 4.84 4.70 -2.34
C VAL A 48 5.20 4.56 -0.85
N GLY A 49 4.26 4.08 -0.03
CA GLY A 49 4.53 3.79 1.38
C GLY A 49 5.63 2.73 1.55
N ALA A 50 5.58 1.64 0.78
CA ALA A 50 6.57 0.57 0.85
C ALA A 50 7.99 1.07 0.51
N ILE A 51 8.14 1.84 -0.57
CA ILE A 51 9.43 2.40 -1.00
C ILE A 51 9.95 3.43 0.01
N ALA A 52 9.07 4.30 0.54
CA ALA A 52 9.44 5.28 1.56
C ALA A 52 9.96 4.59 2.84
N GLY A 53 9.26 3.56 3.32
CA GLY A 53 9.70 2.79 4.49
C GLY A 53 11.00 2.03 4.25
N PHE A 54 11.17 1.44 3.07
CA PHE A 54 12.43 0.80 2.67
C PHE A 54 13.59 1.80 2.68
N ALA A 55 13.41 2.97 2.05
CA ALA A 55 14.43 4.01 2.00
C ALA A 55 14.84 4.47 3.41
N VAL A 56 13.88 4.75 4.29
CA VAL A 56 14.19 5.14 5.67
C VAL A 56 14.89 4.03 6.43
N THR A 57 14.46 2.77 6.27
CA THR A 57 15.10 1.63 6.94
C THR A 57 16.54 1.46 6.51
N VAL A 58 16.84 1.55 5.21
CA VAL A 58 18.20 1.39 4.67
C VAL A 58 19.12 2.54 5.07
N MET A 59 18.61 3.78 5.13
CA MET A 59 19.41 4.94 5.51
C MET A 59 19.68 5.03 7.01
N THR A 60 18.72 4.61 7.84
CA THR A 60 18.81 4.74 9.30
C THR A 60 19.25 3.47 10.01
N PHE A 61 19.23 2.33 9.30
CA PHE A 61 19.39 0.99 9.85
C PHE A 61 18.40 0.66 10.99
N ASN A 62 17.29 1.38 11.09
CA ASN A 62 16.27 1.20 12.12
C ASN A 62 14.91 0.88 11.48
N PRO A 63 14.37 -0.35 11.65
CA PRO A 63 13.12 -0.76 11.02
C PRO A 63 11.90 0.01 11.56
N TRP A 64 11.94 0.48 12.81
CA TRP A 64 10.84 1.25 13.40
C TRP A 64 10.70 2.63 12.76
N LEU A 65 11.83 3.28 12.45
CA LEU A 65 11.83 4.51 11.67
C LEU A 65 11.35 4.25 10.24
N GLY A 66 11.66 3.06 9.69
CA GLY A 66 11.08 2.56 8.45
C GLY A 66 9.55 2.54 8.43
N VAL A 67 8.93 2.00 9.48
CA VAL A 67 7.45 1.98 9.62
C VAL A 67 6.88 3.40 9.62
N LEU A 68 7.51 4.32 10.36
CA LEU A 68 7.10 5.74 10.36
C LEU A 68 7.27 6.38 8.98
N GLY A 69 8.38 6.08 8.28
CA GLY A 69 8.62 6.54 6.92
C GLY A 69 7.58 6.02 5.93
N ALA A 70 7.17 4.76 6.04
CA ALA A 70 6.12 4.18 5.21
C ALA A 70 4.77 4.86 5.44
N ALA A 71 4.39 5.04 6.72
CA ALA A 71 3.15 5.70 7.09
C ALA A 71 3.11 7.16 6.59
N ALA A 72 4.20 7.90 6.78
CA ALA A 72 4.31 9.28 6.31
C ALA A 72 4.29 9.38 4.79
N GLY A 73 5.01 8.50 4.08
CA GLY A 73 5.04 8.48 2.61
C GLY A 73 3.67 8.15 2.00
N GLY A 74 2.99 7.13 2.52
CA GLY A 74 1.64 6.77 2.10
C GLY A 74 0.62 7.89 2.40
N ALA A 75 0.70 8.51 3.58
CA ALA A 75 -0.16 9.64 3.95
C ALA A 75 0.08 10.88 3.07
N ALA A 76 1.33 11.21 2.74
CA ALA A 76 1.62 12.33 1.86
C ALA A 76 1.05 12.11 0.44
N ALA A 77 1.19 10.88 -0.09
CA ALA A 77 0.62 10.54 -1.39
C ALA A 77 -0.92 10.52 -1.38
N SER A 78 -1.55 10.04 -0.30
CA SER A 78 -3.01 10.09 -0.17
C SER A 78 -3.55 11.51 0.02
N MET A 79 -2.80 12.40 0.68
CA MET A 79 -3.15 13.82 0.75
C MET A 79 -3.15 14.49 -0.63
N LEU A 80 -2.19 14.13 -1.50
CA LEU A 80 -2.21 14.61 -2.89
C LEU A 80 -3.50 14.18 -3.59
N PHE A 81 -3.87 12.91 -3.49
CA PHE A 81 -5.15 12.41 -4.03
C PHE A 81 -6.35 13.18 -3.46
N ALA A 82 -6.38 13.40 -2.14
CA ALA A 82 -7.45 14.16 -1.49
C ALA A 82 -7.55 15.61 -2.02
N VAL A 83 -6.43 16.30 -2.20
CA VAL A 83 -6.40 17.66 -2.76
C VAL A 83 -6.98 17.68 -4.18
N LEU A 84 -6.57 16.72 -5.02
CA LEU A 84 -7.04 16.63 -6.39
C LEU A 84 -8.55 16.41 -6.44
N VAL A 85 -9.05 15.44 -5.67
CA VAL A 85 -10.48 15.13 -5.59
C VAL A 85 -11.30 16.31 -5.07
N LEU A 86 -10.84 17.00 -4.03
CA LEU A 86 -11.59 18.10 -3.42
C LEU A 86 -11.63 19.37 -4.28
N HIS A 87 -10.60 19.64 -5.08
CA HIS A 87 -10.51 20.88 -5.87
C HIS A 87 -10.91 20.72 -7.34
N LEU A 88 -10.61 19.57 -7.98
CA LEU A 88 -10.92 19.36 -9.41
C LEU A 88 -12.32 18.81 -9.65
N ASN A 89 -13.01 18.27 -8.63
CA ASN A 89 -14.40 17.81 -8.73
C ASN A 89 -15.42 18.97 -8.64
N SER A 90 -15.10 20.12 -9.26
CA SER A 90 -15.99 21.28 -9.37
C SER A 90 -16.99 21.11 -10.52
#